data_AF-A0A7X8Q4P5-F1
#
_entry.id   AF-A0A7X8Q4P5-F1
#
_cell.length_a   1.000
_cell.length_b   1.000
_cell.length_c   1.000
_cell.angle_alpha   90.00
_cell.angle_beta   90.00
_cell.angle_gamma   90.00
#
_symmetry.space_group_name_H-M   'P 1'
#
loop_
_entity.id
_entity.type
_entity.pdbx_description
1 polymer ?
#
loop_
_entity_poly.entity_id
_entity_poly.type
_entity_poly.pdbx_seq_one_letter_code
_entity_poly.pdbx_strand_id
1 'polypeptide(L)'
;MSKRDYYDVLGVERGADEKALKSAYRKLAMKYHPDKNPGDKKAEATFKEINEAYEVLTDPQKRKLYDQFGHAGVDPSAQAAGGGPFTGGFGGFEDFGDVFSSFFGGGFSSSSRGYSRVRRGADVQVEVRLSFMEAVQGAEKEVTFYRLEDCPTCSGSGAEPGTSMKTCEQCGGRGEVRYAQRSLFGETISVQECPTCRGKGEIPETICHTCKGKGKVRKRKKLSVKIPAGVDNGHILTLSGEGDVGESGGPKGDVLLHFRVAPDSLFRREGSDIYQEVHINYIQAVLGDEIEIPSLEGKLRFKISPGTQSGEIRRLAGAGIQRVNSYGKGDHYVTIIVDVPTSLNDKQKEALLHFGKEMNLVTPKENKSFFEKVKDAIGNN
;
A
#
# COMPACT_ATOMS: atom_id res chain seq x y z
N MET A 1 39.26 -8.38 25.96
CA MET A 1 38.39 -8.02 27.11
C MET A 1 37.12 -8.82 26.97
N SER A 2 36.68 -9.53 28.01
CA SER A 2 35.42 -10.27 27.98
C SER A 2 34.25 -9.30 27.80
N LYS A 3 33.32 -9.61 26.88
CA LYS A 3 32.06 -8.83 26.73
C LYS A 3 31.31 -8.80 28.06
N ARG A 4 30.67 -7.67 28.36
CA ARG A 4 29.85 -7.48 29.57
C ARG A 4 28.55 -8.26 29.45
N ASP A 5 28.08 -8.80 30.59
CA ASP A 5 26.81 -9.52 30.67
C ASP A 5 25.63 -8.62 30.25
N TYR A 6 24.70 -9.13 29.44
CA TYR A 6 23.58 -8.35 28.92
C TYR A 6 22.59 -7.90 30.01
N TYR A 7 22.45 -8.66 31.09
CA TYR A 7 21.66 -8.23 32.24
C TYR A 7 22.34 -7.06 32.96
N ASP A 8 23.68 -7.06 33.06
CA ASP A 8 24.46 -5.95 33.62
C ASP A 8 24.48 -4.72 32.70
N VAL A 9 24.44 -4.92 31.38
CA VAL A 9 24.35 -3.83 30.39
C VAL A 9 23.02 -3.10 30.51
N LEU A 10 21.91 -3.84 30.66
CA LEU A 10 20.58 -3.26 30.87
C LEU A 10 20.31 -2.86 32.33
N GLY A 11 21.15 -3.30 33.28
CA GLY A 11 20.99 -3.03 34.70
C GLY A 11 19.75 -3.70 35.31
N VAL A 12 19.45 -4.92 34.87
CA VAL A 12 18.31 -5.72 35.33
C VAL A 12 18.76 -7.06 35.92
N GLU A 13 17.95 -7.68 36.76
CA GLU A 13 18.25 -8.99 37.32
C GLU A 13 17.97 -10.13 36.31
N ARG A 14 18.72 -11.23 36.45
CA ARG A 14 18.50 -12.48 35.71
C ARG A 14 17.13 -13.07 36.09
N GLY A 15 16.14 -12.85 35.23
CA GLY A 15 14.75 -13.21 35.49
C GLY A 15 13.75 -12.07 35.28
N ALA A 16 14.24 -10.86 34.94
CA ALA A 16 13.41 -9.72 34.59
C ALA A 16 12.36 -10.07 33.53
N ASP A 17 11.13 -9.60 33.74
CA ASP A 17 10.04 -9.74 32.79
C ASP A 17 10.20 -8.77 31.60
N GLU A 18 9.44 -8.99 30.53
CA GLU A 18 9.53 -8.19 29.30
C GLU A 18 9.26 -6.69 29.57
N LYS A 19 8.41 -6.39 30.55
CA LYS A 19 8.09 -5.02 30.97
C LYS A 19 9.30 -4.34 31.61
N ALA A 20 10.01 -5.02 32.53
CA ALA A 20 11.22 -4.51 33.14
C ALA A 20 12.34 -4.31 32.10
N LEU A 21 12.52 -5.26 31.17
CA LEU A 21 13.50 -5.14 30.07
C LEU A 21 13.23 -3.94 29.17
N LYS A 22 11.97 -3.78 28.74
CA LYS A 22 11.55 -2.65 27.88
C LYS A 22 11.69 -1.30 28.58
N SER A 23 11.41 -1.25 29.88
CA SER A 23 11.56 -0.04 30.69
C SER A 23 13.03 0.36 30.84
N ALA A 24 13.89 -0.60 31.18
CA ALA A 24 15.33 -0.39 31.31
C ALA A 24 15.97 0.04 29.99
N TYR A 25 15.62 -0.64 28.88
CA TYR A 25 16.06 -0.29 27.54
C TYR A 25 15.69 1.15 27.17
N ARG A 26 14.42 1.55 27.32
CA ARG A 26 13.98 2.92 27.00
C ARG A 26 14.75 3.98 27.80
N LYS A 27 14.99 3.73 29.09
CA LYS A 27 15.74 4.65 29.96
C LYS A 27 17.19 4.82 29.51
N LEU A 28 17.85 3.72 29.15
CA LEU A 28 19.25 3.72 28.71
C LEU A 28 19.40 4.22 27.27
N ALA A 29 18.51 3.83 26.36
CA ALA A 29 18.48 4.28 24.98
C ALA A 29 18.27 5.80 24.89
N MET A 30 17.40 6.39 25.73
CA MET A 30 17.25 7.84 25.80
C MET A 30 18.46 8.55 26.42
N LYS A 31 19.21 7.90 27.31
CA LYS A 31 20.39 8.47 27.96
C LYS A 31 21.60 8.48 27.03
N TYR A 32 21.77 7.43 26.24
CA TYR A 32 22.92 7.24 25.35
C TYR A 32 22.58 7.44 23.86
N HIS A 33 21.42 8.04 23.55
CA HIS A 33 21.01 8.29 22.17
C HIS A 33 22.05 9.17 21.43
N PRO A 34 22.40 8.85 20.17
CA PRO A 34 23.34 9.65 19.38
C PRO A 34 22.97 11.14 19.29
N ASP A 35 21.68 11.44 19.11
CA ASP A 35 21.20 12.83 19.02
C ASP A 35 21.38 13.63 20.32
N LYS A 36 21.38 12.98 21.48
CA LYS A 36 21.60 13.63 22.78
C LYS A 36 23.07 13.67 23.19
N ASN A 37 23.91 12.84 22.56
CA ASN A 37 25.34 12.75 22.81
C ASN A 37 26.14 12.80 21.49
N PRO A 38 25.99 13.88 20.70
CA PRO A 38 26.61 13.95 19.38
C PRO A 38 28.14 13.97 19.50
N GLY A 39 28.80 13.05 18.80
CA GLY A 39 30.27 12.95 18.75
C GLY A 39 30.93 12.21 19.92
N ASP A 40 30.17 11.71 20.89
CA ASP A 40 30.71 10.89 21.97
C ASP A 40 30.79 9.40 21.57
N LYS A 41 32.01 8.96 21.21
CA LYS A 41 32.30 7.57 20.82
C LYS A 41 32.02 6.56 21.95
N LYS A 42 32.08 6.97 23.22
CA LYS A 42 31.79 6.09 24.36
C LYS A 42 30.28 5.89 24.52
N ALA A 43 29.50 6.95 24.35
CA ALA A 43 28.05 6.88 24.35
C ALA A 43 27.54 6.01 23.18
N GLU A 44 28.14 6.15 21.99
CA GLU A 44 27.81 5.33 20.82
C GLU A 44 28.12 3.85 21.03
N ALA A 45 29.30 3.51 21.57
CA ALA A 45 29.66 2.13 21.89
C ALA A 45 28.70 1.53 22.94
N THR A 46 28.37 2.29 23.98
CA THR A 46 27.44 1.87 25.03
C THR A 46 26.03 1.68 24.46
N PHE A 47 25.59 2.55 23.54
CA PHE A 47 24.30 2.44 22.87
C PHE A 47 24.20 1.18 22.00
N LYS A 48 25.28 0.81 21.28
CA LYS A 48 25.35 -0.44 20.53
C LYS A 48 25.23 -1.66 21.45
N GLU A 49 25.94 -1.66 22.58
CA GLU A 49 25.85 -2.74 23.58
C GLU A 49 24.43 -2.86 24.18
N ILE A 50 23.75 -1.74 24.46
CA ILE A 50 22.37 -1.72 24.97
C ILE A 50 21.38 -2.32 23.95
N ASN A 51 21.56 -2.03 22.67
CA ASN A 51 20.71 -2.57 21.60
C ASN A 51 20.91 -4.08 21.45
N GLU A 52 22.16 -4.55 21.43
CA GLU A 52 22.51 -5.98 21.36
C GLU A 52 21.93 -6.75 22.57
N ALA A 53 22.06 -6.19 23.78
CA ALA A 53 21.51 -6.78 25.01
C ALA A 53 19.97 -6.88 24.97
N TYR A 54 19.28 -5.83 24.51
CA TYR A 54 17.82 -5.82 24.46
C TYR A 54 17.26 -6.77 23.40
N GLU A 55 17.91 -6.87 22.24
CA GLU A 55 17.52 -7.80 21.18
C GLU A 55 17.61 -9.26 21.66
N VAL A 56 18.71 -9.62 22.33
CA VAL A 56 18.92 -10.98 22.84
C VAL A 56 17.97 -11.31 24.00
N LEU A 57 17.75 -10.39 24.93
CA LEU A 57 16.96 -10.67 26.14
C LEU A 57 15.44 -10.55 25.93
N THR A 58 14.99 -9.87 24.87
CA THR A 58 13.57 -9.75 24.54
C THR A 58 13.04 -10.96 23.76
N ASP A 59 13.90 -11.59 22.94
CA ASP A 59 13.55 -12.81 22.22
C ASP A 59 13.65 -14.03 23.17
N PRO A 60 12.56 -14.78 23.41
CA PRO A 60 12.58 -15.91 24.35
C PRO A 60 13.56 -17.03 23.97
N GLN A 61 13.82 -17.24 22.68
CA GLN A 61 14.72 -18.28 22.19
C GLN A 61 16.17 -17.83 22.31
N LYS A 62 16.50 -16.59 21.92
CA LYS A 62 17.86 -16.03 22.08
C LYS A 62 18.22 -15.88 23.54
N ARG A 63 17.30 -15.42 24.39
CA ARG A 63 17.52 -15.32 25.84
C ARG A 63 17.87 -16.68 26.45
N LYS A 64 17.14 -17.73 26.07
CA LYS A 64 17.42 -19.09 26.54
C LYS A 64 18.81 -19.58 26.11
N LEU A 65 19.22 -19.32 24.88
CA LEU A 65 20.56 -19.66 24.38
C LEU A 65 21.66 -18.87 25.10
N TYR A 66 21.42 -17.58 25.34
CA TYR A 66 22.33 -16.72 26.11
C TYR A 66 22.46 -17.17 27.56
N ASP A 67 21.34 -17.50 28.22
CA ASP A 67 21.34 -17.98 29.61
C ASP A 67 22.08 -19.33 29.76
N GLN A 68 22.10 -20.16 28.71
CA GLN A 68 22.75 -21.47 28.70
C GLN A 68 24.23 -21.43 28.31
N PHE A 69 24.60 -20.60 27.32
CA PHE A 69 25.92 -20.63 26.68
C PHE A 69 26.65 -19.27 26.71
N GLY A 70 26.09 -18.27 27.37
CA GLY A 70 26.62 -16.90 27.41
C GLY A 70 26.66 -16.26 26.02
N HIS A 71 27.57 -15.31 25.80
CA HIS A 71 27.70 -14.61 24.52
C HIS A 71 27.96 -15.56 23.34
N ALA A 72 28.60 -16.72 23.56
CA ALA A 72 28.90 -17.68 22.51
C ALA A 72 27.64 -18.35 21.90
N GLY A 73 26.54 -18.43 22.66
CA GLY A 73 25.28 -19.02 22.19
C GLY A 73 24.47 -18.13 21.25
N VAL A 74 24.81 -16.84 21.21
CA VAL A 74 24.10 -15.81 20.44
C VAL A 74 25.04 -15.00 19.54
N ASP A 75 26.32 -15.38 19.49
CA ASP A 75 27.30 -14.76 18.60
C ASP A 75 27.09 -15.28 17.16
N PRO A 76 26.76 -14.39 16.20
CA PRO A 76 26.58 -14.78 14.80
C PRO A 76 27.83 -15.46 14.21
N SER A 77 29.02 -15.13 14.74
CA SER A 77 30.31 -15.65 14.32
C SER A 77 30.56 -17.09 14.81
N ALA A 78 30.03 -17.43 15.98
CA ALA A 78 30.15 -18.77 16.55
C ALA A 78 29.20 -19.77 15.89
N GLN A 79 28.06 -19.30 15.39
CA GLN A 79 27.07 -20.12 14.69
C GLN A 79 27.53 -20.53 13.27
N ALA A 80 28.56 -19.88 12.72
CA ALA A 80 29.15 -20.19 11.42
C ALA A 80 30.38 -21.12 11.48
N ALA A 81 30.96 -21.38 12.67
CA ALA A 81 32.26 -22.04 12.82
C ALA A 81 32.23 -23.44 13.49
N GLY A 82 31.07 -23.97 13.88
CA GLY A 82 31.01 -25.26 14.55
C GLY A 82 29.67 -25.96 14.39
N GLY A 83 29.68 -27.11 13.71
CA GLY A 83 28.53 -28.01 13.60
C GLY A 83 28.10 -28.54 14.97
N GLY A 84 27.16 -27.85 15.61
CA GLY A 84 26.45 -28.31 16.80
C GLY A 84 25.08 -28.91 16.45
N PRO A 85 24.52 -29.83 17.26
CA PRO A 85 23.49 -30.79 16.84
C PRO A 85 22.08 -30.25 16.56
N PHE A 86 21.87 -28.93 16.52
CA PHE A 86 20.55 -28.31 16.38
C PHE A 86 20.45 -27.29 15.24
N THR A 87 21.26 -27.43 14.19
CA THR A 87 21.09 -26.66 12.94
C THR A 87 19.96 -27.27 12.11
N GLY A 88 18.72 -27.04 12.53
CA GLY A 88 17.52 -27.52 11.87
C GLY A 88 16.32 -26.65 12.20
N GLY A 89 16.21 -25.52 11.49
CA GLY A 89 14.97 -24.74 11.42
C GLY A 89 14.85 -23.62 12.45
N PHE A 90 15.12 -22.40 12.02
CA PHE A 90 14.22 -21.26 12.26
C PHE A 90 14.59 -20.15 11.27
N GLY A 91 13.74 -19.96 10.27
CA GLY A 91 13.82 -18.84 9.35
C GLY A 91 13.30 -17.56 10.01
N GLY A 92 13.91 -16.43 9.68
CA GLY A 92 13.45 -15.12 10.15
C GLY A 92 14.54 -14.06 10.28
N PHE A 93 15.40 -13.89 9.28
CA PHE A 93 16.28 -12.72 9.15
C PHE A 93 16.41 -12.39 7.65
N GLU A 94 15.32 -11.94 7.04
CA GLU A 94 15.31 -11.53 5.63
C GLU A 94 15.74 -10.06 5.41
N ASP A 95 15.78 -9.21 6.44
CA ASP A 95 15.74 -7.76 6.16
C ASP A 95 16.97 -6.94 6.59
N PHE A 96 18.09 -7.59 6.90
CA PHE A 96 19.38 -6.91 7.14
C PHE A 96 20.59 -7.60 6.48
N GLY A 97 20.39 -8.68 5.73
CA GLY A 97 21.45 -9.46 5.08
C GLY A 97 21.92 -8.92 3.72
N ASP A 98 21.11 -8.12 3.03
CA ASP A 98 21.39 -7.74 1.64
C ASP A 98 22.42 -6.60 1.49
N VAL A 99 22.59 -5.76 2.52
CA VAL A 99 23.53 -4.63 2.48
C VAL A 99 24.92 -5.01 3.02
N PHE A 100 25.02 -6.04 3.87
CA PHE A 100 26.31 -6.50 4.42
C PHE A 100 26.96 -7.62 3.59
N SER A 101 26.16 -8.38 2.83
CA SER A 101 26.63 -9.45 1.94
C SER A 101 27.29 -8.94 0.65
N SER A 102 26.99 -7.71 0.23
CA SER A 102 27.55 -7.09 -0.98
C SER A 102 28.95 -6.51 -0.78
N PHE A 103 29.40 -6.30 0.47
CA PHE A 103 30.69 -5.68 0.78
C PHE A 103 31.78 -6.67 1.24
N PHE A 104 31.42 -7.87 1.72
CA PHE A 104 32.35 -8.90 2.22
C PHE A 104 32.24 -10.24 1.46
N GLY A 105 31.85 -10.18 0.19
CA GLY A 105 31.68 -11.35 -0.68
C GLY A 105 33.00 -11.91 -1.20
N GLY A 106 33.56 -12.89 -0.49
CA GLY A 106 34.76 -13.60 -0.94
C GLY A 106 35.03 -14.87 -0.14
N GLY A 107 34.24 -15.92 -0.37
CA GLY A 107 34.65 -17.29 -0.03
C GLY A 107 33.60 -18.15 0.66
N PHE A 108 33.35 -19.31 0.06
CA PHE A 108 32.90 -20.53 0.71
C PHE A 108 31.45 -20.61 1.20
N SER A 109 30.52 -20.68 0.24
CA SER A 109 29.33 -21.53 0.42
C SER A 109 28.91 -22.16 -0.90
N SER A 110 29.64 -23.21 -1.31
CA SER A 110 29.18 -24.18 -2.30
C SER A 110 28.10 -25.09 -1.70
N SER A 111 27.03 -24.50 -1.18
CA SER A 111 25.77 -25.24 -1.02
C SER A 111 25.13 -25.25 -2.40
N SER A 112 25.16 -26.42 -3.03
CA SER A 112 24.39 -26.76 -4.23
C SER A 112 22.90 -26.55 -3.96
N ARG A 113 22.43 -25.29 -3.98
CA ARG A 113 21.02 -24.96 -4.14
C ARG A 113 20.69 -25.34 -5.57
N GLY A 114 20.31 -26.59 -5.76
CA GLY A 114 19.71 -27.04 -7.01
C GLY A 114 18.61 -26.04 -7.33
N TYR A 115 18.79 -25.31 -8.42
CA TYR A 115 17.80 -24.40 -8.93
C TYR A 115 16.49 -25.19 -9.05
N SER A 116 15.51 -24.87 -8.21
CA SER A 116 14.20 -25.52 -8.30
C SER A 116 13.66 -25.24 -9.69
N ARG A 117 13.62 -26.29 -10.53
CA ARG A 117 13.09 -26.23 -11.90
C ARG A 117 11.62 -25.79 -11.91
N VAL A 118 10.93 -26.02 -10.79
CA VAL A 118 9.55 -25.60 -10.53
C VAL A 118 9.57 -24.16 -10.02
N ARG A 119 9.09 -23.23 -10.84
CA ARG A 119 8.94 -21.81 -10.49
C ARG A 119 7.49 -21.39 -10.59
N ARG A 120 7.03 -20.57 -9.66
CA ARG A 120 5.70 -19.95 -9.72
C ARG A 120 5.63 -19.00 -10.92
N GLY A 121 4.47 -18.91 -11.55
CA GLY A 121 4.22 -17.95 -12.62
C GLY A 121 4.25 -16.51 -12.12
N ALA A 122 4.45 -15.57 -13.03
CA ALA A 122 4.44 -14.15 -12.71
C ALA A 122 3.02 -13.66 -12.37
N ASP A 123 2.95 -12.69 -11.47
CA ASP A 123 1.70 -12.02 -11.14
C ASP A 123 1.34 -11.01 -12.24
N VAL A 124 0.05 -10.91 -12.55
CA VAL A 124 -0.48 -10.00 -13.57
C VAL A 124 -1.17 -8.83 -12.88
N GLN A 125 -0.70 -7.61 -13.15
CA GLN A 125 -1.33 -6.40 -12.62
C GLN A 125 -2.36 -5.84 -13.60
N VAL A 126 -3.54 -5.48 -13.10
CA VAL A 126 -4.63 -4.91 -13.91
C VAL A 126 -5.20 -3.70 -13.20
N GLU A 127 -5.23 -2.56 -13.90
CA GLU A 127 -5.92 -1.36 -13.40
C GLU A 127 -7.42 -1.47 -13.71
N VAL A 128 -8.25 -1.35 -12.67
CA VAL A 128 -9.71 -1.30 -12.77
C VAL A 128 -10.19 0.08 -12.39
N ARG A 129 -10.84 0.77 -13.33
CA ARG A 129 -11.42 2.10 -13.11
C ARG A 129 -12.84 1.97 -12.57
N LEU A 130 -13.11 2.70 -11.49
CA LEU A 130 -14.39 2.75 -10.81
C LEU A 130 -14.91 4.18 -10.77
N SER A 131 -16.22 4.35 -10.91
CA SER A 131 -16.86 5.58 -10.47
C SER A 131 -16.83 5.66 -8.95
N PHE A 132 -17.01 6.87 -8.41
CA PHE A 132 -17.12 7.06 -6.97
C PHE A 132 -18.22 6.20 -6.34
N MET A 133 -19.41 6.20 -6.94
CA MET A 133 -20.54 5.42 -6.43
C MET A 133 -20.31 3.91 -6.50
N GLU A 134 -19.68 3.40 -7.56
CA GLU A 134 -19.30 1.99 -7.66
C GLU A 134 -18.30 1.58 -6.56
N ALA A 135 -17.36 2.46 -6.24
CA ALA A 135 -16.38 2.21 -5.19
C ALA A 135 -17.01 2.22 -3.79
N VAL A 136 -18.00 3.09 -3.56
CA VAL A 136 -18.71 3.20 -2.29
C VAL A 136 -19.66 2.03 -2.07
N GLN A 137 -20.51 1.72 -3.04
CA GLN A 137 -21.57 0.70 -2.90
C GLN A 137 -21.06 -0.72 -3.18
N GLY A 138 -19.90 -0.85 -3.81
CA GLY A 138 -19.44 -2.09 -4.38
C GLY A 138 -20.08 -2.33 -5.76
N ALA A 139 -19.42 -3.12 -6.58
CA ALA A 139 -19.87 -3.38 -7.95
C ALA A 139 -19.41 -4.76 -8.40
N GLU A 140 -20.10 -5.33 -9.37
CA GLU A 140 -19.61 -6.48 -10.12
C GLU A 140 -19.13 -5.99 -11.48
N LYS A 141 -17.85 -6.23 -11.82
CA LYS A 141 -17.27 -5.82 -13.10
C LYS A 141 -16.60 -6.98 -13.81
N GLU A 142 -16.78 -7.02 -15.13
CA GLU A 142 -16.00 -7.90 -16.00
C GLU A 142 -14.63 -7.27 -16.27
N VAL A 143 -13.57 -7.90 -15.76
CA VAL A 143 -12.20 -7.49 -16.00
C VAL A 143 -11.61 -8.34 -17.12
N THR A 144 -11.03 -7.69 -18.11
CA THR A 144 -10.33 -8.35 -19.22
C THR A 144 -8.83 -8.13 -19.10
N PHE A 145 -8.06 -9.21 -19.09
CA PHE A 145 -6.61 -9.15 -19.00
C PHE A 145 -5.95 -10.22 -19.88
N TYR A 146 -4.64 -10.08 -20.07
CA TYR A 146 -3.84 -11.05 -20.81
C TYR A 146 -2.91 -11.77 -19.84
N ARG A 147 -2.84 -13.09 -19.98
CA ARG A 147 -1.90 -13.93 -19.22
C ARG A 147 -1.24 -14.96 -20.13
N LEU A 148 -0.12 -15.52 -19.67
CA LEU A 148 0.51 -16.68 -20.26
C LEU A 148 -0.20 -17.95 -19.79
N GLU A 149 -0.71 -18.73 -20.74
CA GLU A 149 -1.23 -20.08 -20.50
C GLU A 149 -0.32 -21.11 -21.18
N ASP A 150 -0.40 -22.36 -20.74
CA ASP A 150 0.24 -23.46 -21.46
C ASP A 150 -0.29 -23.52 -22.88
N CYS A 151 0.63 -23.75 -23.82
CA CYS A 151 0.27 -23.87 -25.22
C CYS A 151 -0.68 -25.06 -25.40
N PRO A 152 -1.89 -24.88 -25.96
CA PRO A 152 -2.89 -25.94 -26.07
C PRO A 152 -2.42 -27.12 -26.93
N THR A 153 -1.50 -26.87 -27.87
CA THR A 153 -0.94 -27.90 -28.75
C THR A 153 0.06 -28.80 -28.01
N CYS A 154 0.97 -28.25 -27.21
CA CYS A 154 2.08 -29.00 -26.64
C CYS A 154 2.02 -29.14 -25.11
N SER A 155 0.97 -28.59 -24.47
CA SER A 155 0.76 -28.61 -23.02
C SER A 155 1.99 -28.21 -22.20
N GLY A 156 2.68 -27.14 -22.61
CA GLY A 156 3.85 -26.62 -21.89
C GLY A 156 5.21 -27.21 -22.29
N SER A 157 5.26 -28.34 -23.01
CA SER A 157 6.52 -29.00 -23.37
C SER A 157 7.39 -28.14 -24.30
N GLY A 158 6.76 -27.49 -25.28
CA GLY A 158 7.43 -26.78 -26.37
C GLY A 158 7.77 -27.69 -27.57
N ALA A 159 7.49 -28.98 -27.46
CA ALA A 159 7.65 -29.98 -28.53
C ALA A 159 6.36 -30.12 -29.36
N GLU A 160 6.52 -30.43 -30.64
CA GLU A 160 5.38 -30.84 -31.47
C GLU A 160 4.78 -32.16 -30.93
N PRO A 161 3.45 -32.32 -30.87
CA PRO A 161 2.83 -33.55 -30.38
C PRO A 161 3.34 -34.79 -31.12
N GLY A 162 3.71 -35.84 -30.37
CA GLY A 162 4.25 -37.08 -30.94
C GLY A 162 5.76 -37.06 -31.21
N THR A 163 6.47 -36.00 -30.84
CA THR A 163 7.94 -35.93 -30.95
C THR A 163 8.62 -36.05 -29.59
N SER A 164 9.82 -36.65 -29.56
CA SER A 164 10.61 -36.85 -28.34
C SER A 164 11.36 -35.59 -27.92
N MET A 165 11.67 -35.52 -26.63
CA MET A 165 12.59 -34.55 -26.06
C MET A 165 14.01 -35.16 -26.06
N LYS A 166 14.99 -34.42 -26.59
CA LYS A 166 16.41 -34.79 -26.54
C LYS A 166 17.09 -34.08 -25.38
N THR A 167 18.04 -34.76 -24.74
CA THR A 167 18.88 -34.12 -23.72
C THR A 167 19.68 -32.98 -24.35
N CYS A 168 19.71 -31.82 -23.69
CA CYS A 168 20.44 -30.66 -24.18
C CYS A 168 21.95 -30.90 -24.09
N GLU A 169 22.63 -30.95 -25.24
CA GLU A 169 24.07 -31.21 -25.34
C GLU A 169 24.91 -30.13 -24.65
N GLN A 170 24.49 -28.85 -24.73
CA GLN A 170 25.24 -27.73 -24.16
C GLN A 170 25.36 -27.78 -22.64
N CYS A 171 24.34 -28.29 -21.94
CA CYS A 171 24.36 -28.40 -20.47
C CYS A 171 24.41 -29.86 -19.98
N GLY A 172 24.40 -30.84 -20.88
CA GLY A 172 24.33 -32.26 -20.54
C GLY A 172 23.12 -32.63 -19.68
N GLY A 173 21.96 -32.00 -19.92
CA GLY A 173 20.76 -32.23 -19.12
C GLY A 173 20.65 -31.43 -17.82
N ARG A 174 21.68 -30.65 -17.45
CA ARG A 174 21.72 -29.94 -16.17
C ARG A 174 20.87 -28.67 -16.12
N GLY A 175 20.51 -28.10 -17.28
CA GLY A 175 19.73 -26.86 -17.36
C GLY A 175 20.53 -25.58 -17.08
N GLU A 176 21.73 -25.68 -16.54
CA GLU A 176 22.64 -24.58 -16.21
C GLU A 176 23.99 -24.74 -16.92
N VAL A 177 24.64 -23.61 -17.22
CA VAL A 177 26.02 -23.52 -17.72
C VAL A 177 26.84 -22.67 -16.75
N ARG A 178 28.08 -23.09 -16.48
CA ARG A 178 28.98 -22.41 -15.53
C ARG A 178 30.09 -21.72 -16.32
N TYR A 179 30.20 -20.41 -16.18
CA TYR A 179 31.28 -19.62 -16.77
C TYR A 179 32.29 -19.29 -15.68
N ALA A 180 33.48 -19.88 -15.77
CA ALA A 180 34.61 -19.50 -14.93
C ALA A 180 35.27 -18.26 -15.54
N GLN A 181 35.15 -17.12 -14.88
CA GLN A 181 35.87 -15.90 -15.26
C GLN A 181 37.03 -15.70 -14.28
N ARG A 182 38.24 -15.62 -14.81
CA ARG A 182 39.43 -15.26 -14.02
C ARG A 182 39.46 -13.75 -13.88
N SER A 183 39.36 -13.26 -12.64
CA SER A 183 39.50 -11.84 -12.30
C SER A 183 40.81 -11.61 -11.52
N LEU A 184 41.20 -10.34 -11.36
CA LEU A 184 42.34 -9.94 -10.53
C LEU A 184 42.22 -10.37 -9.05
N PHE A 185 41.02 -10.75 -8.59
CA PHE A 185 40.73 -11.18 -7.22
C PHE A 185 40.47 -12.69 -7.09
N GLY A 186 40.76 -13.49 -8.13
CA GLY A 186 40.57 -14.95 -8.14
C GLY A 186 39.58 -15.41 -9.20
N GLU A 187 39.31 -16.73 -9.21
CA GLU A 187 38.38 -17.38 -10.13
C GLU A 187 36.95 -17.26 -9.62
N THR A 188 36.15 -16.43 -10.28
CA THR A 188 34.72 -16.27 -9.98
C THR A 188 33.92 -17.13 -10.96
N ILE A 189 33.17 -18.09 -10.44
CA ILE A 189 32.27 -18.94 -11.24
C ILE A 189 30.89 -18.29 -11.24
N SER A 190 30.42 -17.86 -12.41
CA SER A 190 29.03 -17.46 -12.59
C SER A 190 28.22 -18.64 -13.14
N VAL A 191 27.08 -18.92 -12.51
CA VAL A 191 26.13 -19.94 -12.99
C VAL A 191 25.00 -19.20 -13.70
N GLN A 192 24.77 -19.56 -14.97
CA GLN A 192 23.68 -18.99 -15.77
C GLN A 192 22.78 -20.11 -16.28
N GLU A 193 21.51 -19.78 -16.56
CA GLU A 193 20.59 -20.68 -17.23
C GLU A 193 21.15 -21.04 -18.62
N CYS A 194 21.11 -22.30 -19.01
CA CYS A 194 21.58 -22.74 -20.32
C CYS A 194 20.78 -22.02 -21.43
N PRO A 195 21.40 -21.27 -22.34
CA PRO A 195 20.68 -20.46 -23.33
C PRO A 195 19.89 -21.31 -24.33
N THR A 196 20.33 -22.56 -24.56
CA THR A 196 19.71 -23.49 -25.52
C THR A 196 18.45 -24.15 -24.95
N CYS A 197 18.48 -24.66 -23.72
CA CYS A 197 17.31 -25.32 -23.11
C CYS A 197 16.54 -24.45 -22.11
N ARG A 198 17.01 -23.23 -21.80
CA ARG A 198 16.42 -22.29 -20.83
C ARG A 198 16.05 -22.95 -19.49
N GLY A 199 17.02 -23.64 -18.89
CA GLY A 199 16.79 -24.32 -17.60
C GLY A 199 16.10 -25.69 -17.67
N LYS A 200 15.50 -26.09 -18.81
CA LYS A 200 14.75 -27.37 -18.91
C LYS A 200 15.63 -28.62 -18.88
N GLY A 201 16.89 -28.52 -19.34
CA GLY A 201 17.79 -29.67 -19.51
C GLY A 201 17.51 -30.51 -20.76
N GLU A 202 16.33 -30.36 -21.37
CA GLU A 202 15.92 -31.04 -22.58
C GLU A 202 15.45 -30.04 -23.64
N ILE A 203 15.64 -30.40 -24.91
CA ILE A 203 15.21 -29.65 -26.08
C ILE A 203 14.26 -30.49 -26.94
N PRO A 204 13.22 -29.89 -27.53
CA PRO A 204 12.33 -30.60 -28.42
C PRO A 204 13.06 -30.97 -29.72
N GLU A 205 12.86 -32.20 -30.23
CA GLU A 205 13.34 -32.56 -31.57
C GLU A 205 12.69 -31.71 -32.66
N THR A 206 11.38 -31.52 -32.54
CA THR A 206 10.60 -30.65 -33.41
C THR A 206 9.94 -29.57 -32.57
N ILE A 207 10.26 -28.33 -32.89
CA ILE A 207 9.73 -27.16 -32.20
C ILE A 207 8.23 -27.06 -32.47
N CYS A 208 7.43 -26.88 -31.41
CA CYS A 208 5.98 -26.68 -31.56
C CYS A 208 5.67 -25.46 -32.43
N HIS A 209 4.86 -25.64 -33.47
CA HIS A 209 4.50 -24.58 -34.41
C HIS A 209 3.70 -23.42 -33.78
N THR A 210 2.82 -23.72 -32.81
CA THR A 210 1.94 -22.74 -32.15
C THR A 210 2.70 -21.79 -31.22
N CYS A 211 3.59 -22.33 -30.38
CA CYS A 211 4.32 -21.54 -29.37
C CYS A 211 5.78 -21.25 -29.76
N LYS A 212 6.25 -21.77 -30.90
CA LYS A 212 7.63 -21.66 -31.38
C LYS A 212 8.65 -22.09 -30.31
N GLY A 213 8.36 -23.21 -29.64
CA GLY A 213 9.24 -23.81 -28.63
C GLY A 213 9.18 -23.18 -27.24
N LYS A 214 8.39 -22.11 -27.04
CA LYS A 214 8.27 -21.44 -25.73
C LYS A 214 7.44 -22.24 -24.72
N GLY A 215 6.57 -23.14 -25.18
CA GLY A 215 5.64 -23.91 -24.34
C GLY A 215 4.43 -23.11 -23.82
N LYS A 216 4.46 -21.77 -23.91
CA LYS A 216 3.42 -20.87 -23.40
C LYS A 216 2.89 -19.93 -24.49
N VAL A 217 1.64 -19.53 -24.39
CA VAL A 217 0.98 -18.58 -25.30
C VAL A 217 0.24 -17.50 -24.52
N ARG A 218 0.25 -16.27 -25.03
CA ARG A 218 -0.48 -15.15 -24.42
C ARG A 218 -1.95 -15.21 -24.83
N LYS A 219 -2.86 -15.31 -23.87
CA LYS A 219 -4.30 -15.41 -24.11
C LYS A 219 -5.05 -14.33 -23.36
N ARG A 220 -6.11 -13.80 -23.99
CA ARG A 220 -7.05 -12.88 -23.35
C ARG A 220 -8.04 -13.68 -22.52
N LYS A 221 -8.19 -13.33 -21.23
CA LYS A 221 -9.20 -13.89 -20.33
C LYS A 221 -10.13 -12.77 -19.86
N LYS A 222 -11.40 -13.14 -19.69
CA LYS A 222 -12.44 -12.31 -19.08
C LYS A 222 -12.86 -12.97 -17.78
N LEU A 223 -13.01 -12.19 -16.72
CA LEU A 223 -13.41 -12.67 -15.41
C LEU A 223 -14.35 -11.67 -14.76
N SER A 224 -15.51 -12.13 -14.30
CA SER A 224 -16.40 -11.32 -13.45
C SER A 224 -15.82 -11.29 -12.04
N VAL A 225 -15.64 -10.09 -11.50
CA VAL A 225 -15.06 -9.89 -10.17
C VAL A 225 -16.01 -9.03 -9.34
N LYS A 226 -16.31 -9.52 -8.14
CA LYS A 226 -17.10 -8.79 -7.14
C LYS A 226 -16.18 -7.88 -6.35
N ILE A 227 -16.37 -6.58 -6.51
CA ILE A 227 -15.60 -5.53 -5.85
C ILE A 227 -16.31 -5.18 -4.54
N PRO A 228 -15.63 -5.26 -3.39
CA PRO A 228 -16.24 -4.94 -2.11
C PRO A 228 -16.61 -3.46 -2.00
N ALA A 229 -17.65 -3.17 -1.21
CA ALA A 229 -18.03 -1.80 -0.89
C ALA A 229 -16.94 -1.09 -0.08
N GLY A 230 -16.74 0.19 -0.36
CA GLY A 230 -15.79 1.05 0.34
C GLY A 230 -14.36 1.01 -0.16
N VAL A 231 -14.09 0.35 -1.29
CA VAL A 231 -12.75 0.35 -1.90
C VAL A 231 -12.30 1.75 -2.24
N ASP A 232 -10.99 2.02 -2.12
CA ASP A 232 -10.38 3.30 -2.47
C ASP A 232 -9.17 3.10 -3.39
N ASN A 233 -8.62 4.22 -3.86
CA ASN A 233 -7.34 4.25 -4.53
C ASN A 233 -6.26 3.57 -3.68
N GLY A 234 -5.46 2.71 -4.33
CA GLY A 234 -4.40 1.95 -3.67
C GLY A 234 -4.85 0.64 -3.02
N HIS A 235 -6.15 0.36 -2.90
CA HIS A 235 -6.60 -0.98 -2.54
C HIS A 235 -6.30 -1.96 -3.67
N ILE A 236 -5.85 -3.17 -3.28
CA ILE A 236 -5.52 -4.25 -4.20
C ILE A 236 -6.42 -5.45 -3.89
N LEU A 237 -7.11 -5.96 -4.92
CA LEU A 237 -7.81 -7.23 -4.83
C LEU A 237 -7.03 -8.30 -5.57
N THR A 238 -6.58 -9.33 -4.83
CA THR A 238 -5.81 -10.45 -5.36
C THR A 238 -6.73 -11.59 -5.78
N LEU A 239 -6.60 -12.03 -7.02
CA LEU A 239 -7.26 -13.24 -7.54
C LEU A 239 -6.21 -14.36 -7.63
N SER A 240 -6.21 -15.23 -6.63
CA SER A 240 -5.19 -16.28 -6.50
C SER A 240 -5.22 -17.27 -7.65
N GLY A 241 -4.05 -17.59 -8.20
CA GLY A 241 -3.89 -18.59 -9.25
C GLY A 241 -4.44 -18.20 -10.62
N GLU A 242 -4.83 -16.94 -10.81
CA GLU A 242 -5.35 -16.44 -12.08
C GLU A 242 -4.29 -15.76 -12.97
N GLY A 243 -3.06 -15.60 -12.48
CA GLY A 243 -1.93 -15.00 -13.19
C GLY A 243 -1.29 -15.96 -14.20
N ASP A 244 -0.03 -15.70 -14.53
CA ASP A 244 0.69 -16.48 -15.53
C ASP A 244 0.93 -17.92 -15.07
N VAL A 245 1.02 -18.86 -16.01
CA VAL A 245 1.41 -20.23 -15.68
C VAL A 245 2.88 -20.31 -15.24
N GLY A 246 3.15 -21.12 -14.22
CA GLY A 246 4.49 -21.39 -13.70
C GLY A 246 5.40 -22.14 -14.68
N GLU A 247 6.66 -22.31 -14.32
CA GLU A 247 7.64 -23.08 -15.08
C GLU A 247 7.75 -24.49 -14.53
N SER A 248 7.95 -25.47 -15.42
CA SER A 248 8.11 -26.90 -15.11
C SER A 248 7.03 -27.46 -14.16
N GLY A 249 5.77 -27.11 -14.40
CA GLY A 249 4.65 -27.54 -13.55
C GLY A 249 4.46 -26.73 -12.26
N GLY A 250 5.14 -25.59 -12.13
CA GLY A 250 4.95 -24.69 -11.00
C GLY A 250 3.56 -24.04 -10.95
N PRO A 251 3.11 -23.62 -9.76
CA PRO A 251 1.81 -23.00 -9.59
C PRO A 251 1.72 -21.70 -10.39
N LYS A 252 0.48 -21.30 -10.68
CA LYS A 252 0.21 -20.03 -11.35
C LYS A 252 0.55 -18.84 -10.44
N GLY A 253 0.88 -17.71 -11.05
CA GLY A 253 0.86 -16.42 -10.37
C GLY A 253 -0.58 -15.99 -10.05
N ASP A 254 -0.72 -14.81 -9.48
CA ASP A 254 -2.01 -14.19 -9.16
C ASP A 254 -2.33 -13.03 -10.10
N VAL A 255 -3.58 -12.57 -10.07
CA VAL A 255 -3.96 -11.29 -10.69
C VAL A 255 -4.16 -10.27 -9.58
N LEU A 256 -3.42 -9.17 -9.63
CA LEU A 256 -3.52 -8.06 -8.71
C LEU A 256 -4.35 -6.96 -9.37
N LEU A 257 -5.59 -6.78 -8.90
CA LEU A 257 -6.46 -5.71 -9.36
C LEU A 257 -6.18 -4.44 -8.57
N HIS A 258 -5.63 -3.43 -9.24
CA HIS A 258 -5.42 -2.11 -8.68
C HIS A 258 -6.64 -1.24 -8.99
N PHE A 259 -7.32 -0.75 -7.97
CA PHE A 259 -8.46 0.13 -8.16
C PHE A 259 -8.01 1.58 -8.33
N ARG A 260 -8.60 2.26 -9.33
CA ARG A 260 -8.53 3.70 -9.51
C ARG A 260 -9.95 4.26 -9.51
N VAL A 261 -10.27 5.05 -8.49
CA VAL A 261 -11.58 5.67 -8.28
C VAL A 261 -11.57 7.07 -8.90
N ALA A 262 -12.52 7.32 -9.78
CA ALA A 262 -12.73 8.65 -10.35
C ALA A 262 -13.27 9.63 -9.29
N PRO A 263 -12.84 10.89 -9.29
CA PRO A 263 -13.40 11.90 -8.41
C PRO A 263 -14.88 12.14 -8.72
N ASP A 264 -15.65 12.50 -7.69
CA ASP A 264 -17.06 12.88 -7.83
C ASP A 264 -17.21 14.40 -7.74
N SER A 265 -18.25 14.94 -8.37
CA SER A 265 -18.53 16.39 -8.35
C SER A 265 -19.27 16.84 -7.11
N LEU A 266 -20.02 15.96 -6.45
CA LEU A 266 -20.83 16.26 -5.27
C LEU A 266 -20.10 15.87 -3.99
N PHE A 267 -19.39 14.73 -4.02
CA PHE A 267 -18.76 14.17 -2.84
C PHE A 267 -17.24 14.22 -2.89
N ARG A 268 -16.65 14.75 -1.82
CA ARG A 268 -15.22 14.66 -1.54
C ARG A 268 -15.00 13.63 -0.44
N ARG A 269 -14.22 12.59 -0.72
CA ARG A 269 -13.91 11.52 0.24
C ARG A 269 -12.60 11.79 0.97
N GLU A 270 -12.62 11.61 2.29
CA GLU A 270 -11.42 11.52 3.12
C GLU A 270 -11.51 10.27 4.00
N GLY A 271 -10.77 9.22 3.63
CA GLY A 271 -10.84 7.93 4.30
C GLY A 271 -12.20 7.24 4.14
N SER A 272 -12.97 7.16 5.23
CA SER A 272 -14.35 6.63 5.22
C SER A 272 -15.41 7.73 5.31
N ASP A 273 -14.99 8.97 5.49
CA ASP A 273 -15.89 10.10 5.63
C ASP A 273 -16.09 10.78 4.28
N ILE A 274 -17.27 11.38 4.09
CA ILE A 274 -17.59 12.15 2.90
C ILE A 274 -17.95 13.58 3.27
N TYR A 275 -17.58 14.50 2.38
CA TYR A 275 -17.83 15.91 2.49
C TYR A 275 -18.62 16.35 1.27
N GLN A 276 -19.69 17.09 1.52
CA GLN A 276 -20.54 17.66 0.48
C GLN A 276 -20.80 19.13 0.81
N GLU A 277 -20.82 19.96 -0.22
CA GLU A 277 -21.28 21.33 -0.13
C GLU A 277 -22.74 21.42 -0.55
N VAL A 278 -23.57 22.06 0.28
CA VAL A 278 -24.99 22.25 0.02
C VAL A 278 -25.27 23.75 -0.03
N HIS A 279 -25.67 24.19 -1.21
CA HIS A 279 -25.99 25.58 -1.49
C HIS A 279 -27.44 25.86 -1.13
N ILE A 280 -27.65 26.88 -0.30
CA ILE A 280 -28.97 27.34 0.14
C ILE A 280 -29.10 28.83 -0.09
N ASN A 281 -30.31 29.32 -0.31
CA ASN A 281 -30.52 30.76 -0.43
C ASN A 281 -30.63 31.44 0.94
N TYR A 282 -30.43 32.76 0.97
CA TYR A 282 -30.50 33.56 2.19
C TYR A 282 -31.81 33.38 2.98
N ILE A 283 -32.95 33.22 2.29
CA ILE A 283 -34.26 33.07 2.94
C ILE A 283 -34.32 31.75 3.70
N GLN A 284 -33.85 30.65 3.09
CA GLN A 284 -33.77 29.34 3.76
C GLN A 284 -32.85 29.37 4.98
N ALA A 285 -31.73 30.08 4.91
CA ALA A 285 -30.81 30.23 6.03
C ALA A 285 -31.45 30.99 7.21
N VAL A 286 -32.22 32.05 6.93
CA VAL A 286 -32.86 32.89 7.95
C VAL A 286 -34.08 32.20 8.56
N LEU A 287 -34.98 31.68 7.72
CA LEU A 287 -36.28 31.14 8.16
C LEU A 287 -36.23 29.65 8.55
N GLY A 288 -35.17 28.95 8.15
CA GLY A 288 -35.13 27.49 8.19
C GLY A 288 -35.92 26.89 7.02
N ASP A 289 -35.61 25.65 6.70
CA ASP A 289 -36.27 24.89 5.62
C ASP A 289 -36.02 23.38 5.80
N GLU A 290 -36.70 22.55 5.04
CA GLU A 290 -36.41 21.12 4.91
C GLU A 290 -36.14 20.78 3.44
N ILE A 291 -34.87 20.53 3.12
CA ILE A 291 -34.41 20.27 1.75
C ILE A 291 -34.03 18.79 1.56
N GLU A 292 -34.08 18.30 0.33
CA GLU A 292 -33.53 17.00 -0.02
C GLU A 292 -32.10 17.14 -0.52
N ILE A 293 -31.15 16.47 0.13
CA ILE A 293 -29.76 16.41 -0.30
C ILE A 293 -29.41 15.00 -0.82
N PRO A 294 -28.56 14.89 -1.85
CA PRO A 294 -28.06 13.59 -2.28
C PRO A 294 -27.23 12.95 -1.17
N SER A 295 -27.31 11.63 -1.06
CA SER A 295 -26.53 10.80 -0.14
C SER A 295 -26.02 9.57 -0.88
N LEU A 296 -25.11 8.83 -0.25
CA LEU A 296 -24.57 7.58 -0.82
C LEU A 296 -25.64 6.50 -1.04
N GLU A 297 -26.79 6.61 -0.38
CA GLU A 297 -27.89 5.64 -0.43
C GLU A 297 -29.14 6.19 -1.14
N GLY A 298 -29.07 7.40 -1.71
CA GLY A 298 -30.17 8.03 -2.42
C GLY A 298 -30.35 9.48 -2.03
N LYS A 299 -31.53 9.83 -1.50
CA LYS A 299 -31.84 11.18 -1.03
C LYS A 299 -32.12 11.16 0.46
N LEU A 300 -31.65 12.20 1.15
CA LEU A 300 -31.87 12.38 2.58
C LEU A 300 -32.55 13.73 2.82
N ARG A 301 -33.58 13.72 3.66
CA ARG A 301 -34.20 14.96 4.16
C ARG A 301 -33.27 15.61 5.16
N PHE A 302 -32.92 16.87 4.90
CA PHE A 302 -31.99 17.66 5.67
C PHE A 302 -32.66 18.94 6.15
N LYS A 303 -32.85 19.03 7.46
CA LYS A 303 -33.44 20.19 8.10
C LYS A 303 -32.40 21.29 8.26
N ILE A 304 -32.70 22.48 7.76
CA ILE A 304 -31.94 23.72 7.98
C ILE A 304 -32.60 24.44 9.14
N SER A 305 -31.79 24.83 10.14
CA SER A 305 -32.31 25.56 11.28
C SER A 305 -32.44 27.04 10.92
N PRO A 306 -33.44 27.76 11.45
CA PRO A 306 -33.46 29.22 11.34
C PRO A 306 -32.17 29.81 11.91
N GLY A 307 -31.59 30.78 11.20
CA GLY A 307 -30.34 31.45 11.58
C GLY A 307 -29.06 30.66 11.25
N THR A 308 -29.13 29.62 10.42
CA THR A 308 -27.96 28.87 9.96
C THR A 308 -26.96 29.78 9.24
N GLN A 309 -25.67 29.62 9.56
CA GLN A 309 -24.60 30.45 9.01
C GLN A 309 -23.91 29.77 7.82
N SER A 310 -23.39 30.57 6.89
CA SER A 310 -22.55 30.04 5.81
C SER A 310 -21.24 29.48 6.37
N GLY A 311 -20.81 28.33 5.87
CA GLY A 311 -19.68 27.56 6.38
C GLY A 311 -20.01 26.68 7.59
N GLU A 312 -21.25 26.68 8.10
CA GLU A 312 -21.67 25.75 9.15
C GLU A 312 -21.56 24.31 8.63
N ILE A 313 -20.87 23.46 9.38
CA ILE A 313 -20.70 22.03 9.06
C ILE A 313 -21.64 21.21 9.94
N ARG A 314 -22.50 20.43 9.30
CA ARG A 314 -23.38 19.46 9.98
C ARG A 314 -22.92 18.04 9.72
N ARG A 315 -22.70 17.30 10.81
CA ARG A 315 -22.30 15.89 10.76
C ARG A 315 -23.53 14.99 10.82
N LEU A 316 -23.63 14.10 9.84
CA LEU A 316 -24.58 13.00 9.80
C LEU A 316 -23.84 11.71 10.15
N ALA A 317 -23.99 11.26 11.40
CA ALA A 317 -23.27 10.11 11.92
C ALA A 317 -23.67 8.80 11.21
N GLY A 318 -22.69 8.00 10.82
CA GLY A 318 -22.90 6.70 10.16
C GLY A 318 -23.39 6.77 8.72
N ALA A 319 -23.48 7.97 8.13
CA ALA A 319 -23.93 8.20 6.76
C ALA A 319 -22.78 8.27 5.73
N GLY A 320 -21.56 7.90 6.12
CA GLY A 320 -20.39 7.83 5.25
C GLY A 320 -20.16 6.46 4.62
N ILE A 321 -18.93 6.20 4.19
CA ILE A 321 -18.55 5.02 3.41
C ILE A 321 -18.31 3.82 4.34
N GLN A 322 -18.69 2.63 3.88
CA GLN A 322 -18.40 1.38 4.56
C GLN A 322 -16.89 1.14 4.65
N ARG A 323 -16.37 0.81 5.83
CA ARG A 323 -14.96 0.42 5.96
C ARG A 323 -14.73 -0.95 5.32
N VAL A 324 -13.70 -1.07 4.48
CA VAL A 324 -13.31 -2.34 3.86
C VAL A 324 -12.83 -3.29 4.96
N ASN A 325 -13.36 -4.52 4.98
CA ASN A 325 -13.00 -5.57 5.94
C ASN A 325 -13.20 -5.21 7.43
N SER A 326 -13.97 -4.17 7.73
CA SER A 326 -14.30 -3.77 9.11
C SER A 326 -15.79 -3.51 9.24
N TYR A 327 -16.31 -3.67 10.45
CA TYR A 327 -17.65 -3.21 10.77
C TYR A 327 -17.69 -1.68 10.92
N GLY A 328 -18.81 -1.09 10.52
CA GLY A 328 -19.08 0.34 10.66
C GLY A 328 -18.82 1.18 9.40
N LYS A 329 -19.54 2.31 9.35
CA LYS A 329 -19.42 3.33 8.32
C LYS A 329 -18.69 4.55 8.87
N GLY A 330 -18.14 5.37 7.97
CA GLY A 330 -17.75 6.73 8.32
C GLY A 330 -18.96 7.65 8.43
N ASP A 331 -18.70 8.95 8.43
CA ASP A 331 -19.70 10.00 8.58
C ASP A 331 -19.84 10.86 7.31
N HIS A 332 -20.96 11.57 7.20
CA HIS A 332 -21.18 12.55 6.14
C HIS A 332 -21.21 13.96 6.72
N TYR A 333 -20.29 14.80 6.27
CA TYR A 333 -20.18 16.20 6.63
C TYR A 333 -20.77 17.08 5.54
N VAL A 334 -21.83 17.80 5.88
CA VAL A 334 -22.51 18.73 4.99
C VAL A 334 -22.09 20.14 5.37
N THR A 335 -21.39 20.82 4.47
CA THR A 335 -21.03 22.24 4.61
C THR A 335 -22.10 23.08 3.93
N ILE A 336 -22.71 23.98 4.68
CA ILE A 336 -23.79 24.83 4.17
C ILE A 336 -23.18 26.10 3.58
N ILE A 337 -23.48 26.40 2.33
CA ILE A 337 -23.04 27.62 1.65
C ILE A 337 -24.27 28.47 1.35
N VAL A 338 -24.29 29.70 1.85
CA VAL A 338 -25.40 30.63 1.58
C VAL A 338 -25.08 31.43 0.33
N ASP A 339 -25.85 31.19 -0.73
CA ASP A 339 -25.69 31.88 -2.00
C ASP A 339 -26.34 33.27 -1.95
N VAL A 340 -25.58 34.27 -2.39
CA VAL A 340 -26.06 35.64 -2.57
C VAL A 340 -26.45 35.84 -4.05
N PRO A 341 -27.69 36.22 -4.36
CA PRO A 341 -28.12 36.42 -5.74
C PRO A 341 -27.31 37.56 -6.41
N THR A 342 -26.86 37.33 -7.64
CA THR A 342 -26.03 38.29 -8.40
C THR A 342 -26.83 39.43 -9.03
N SER A 343 -28.14 39.25 -9.21
CA SER A 343 -29.02 40.24 -9.83
C SER A 343 -30.39 40.25 -9.16
N LEU A 344 -30.97 41.45 -9.01
CA LEU A 344 -32.26 41.67 -8.38
C LEU A 344 -33.13 42.60 -9.23
N ASN A 345 -34.43 42.30 -9.32
CA ASN A 345 -35.42 43.22 -9.87
C ASN A 345 -35.80 44.31 -8.85
N ASP A 346 -36.54 45.33 -9.29
CA ASP A 346 -36.84 46.50 -8.45
C ASP A 346 -37.68 46.13 -7.21
N LYS A 347 -38.65 45.22 -7.36
CA LYS A 347 -39.47 44.72 -6.23
C LYS A 347 -38.62 43.98 -5.19
N GLN A 348 -37.66 43.17 -5.63
CA GLN A 348 -36.76 42.41 -4.76
C GLN A 348 -35.80 43.35 -4.01
N LYS A 349 -35.27 44.38 -4.69
CA LYS A 349 -34.42 45.40 -4.04
C LYS A 349 -35.21 46.17 -2.98
N GLU A 350 -36.42 46.60 -3.30
CA GLU A 350 -37.27 47.34 -2.38
C GLU A 350 -37.60 46.52 -1.12
N ALA A 351 -37.91 45.22 -1.29
CA ALA A 351 -38.12 44.30 -0.17
C ALA A 351 -36.87 44.14 0.72
N LEU A 352 -35.67 44.01 0.14
CA LEU A 352 -34.42 43.89 0.90
C LEU A 352 -34.04 45.20 1.62
N LEU A 353 -34.30 46.35 1.00
CA LEU A 353 -34.11 47.66 1.65
C LEU A 353 -35.06 47.84 2.84
N HIS A 354 -36.33 47.43 2.69
CA HIS A 354 -37.29 47.45 3.80
C HIS A 354 -36.83 46.54 4.94
N PHE A 355 -36.43 45.30 4.62
CA PHE A 355 -35.89 44.36 5.60
C PHE A 355 -34.63 44.91 6.31
N GLY A 356 -33.72 45.54 5.57
CA GLY A 356 -32.53 46.20 6.13
C GLY A 356 -32.86 47.34 7.08
N LYS A 357 -33.89 48.16 6.78
CA LYS A 357 -34.38 49.24 7.66
C LYS A 357 -34.93 48.68 8.97
N GLU A 358 -35.76 47.64 8.92
CA GLU A 358 -36.32 46.97 10.11
C GLU A 358 -35.22 46.36 11.00
N MET A 359 -34.17 45.80 10.40
CA MET A 359 -33.02 45.26 11.13
C MET A 359 -31.99 46.32 11.56
N ASN A 360 -32.26 47.61 11.33
CA ASN A 360 -31.32 48.72 11.59
C ASN A 360 -29.93 48.52 10.96
N LEU A 361 -29.87 47.92 9.77
CA LEU A 361 -28.63 47.72 9.02
C LEU A 361 -28.24 48.97 8.24
N VAL A 362 -26.94 49.18 8.04
CA VAL A 362 -26.44 50.22 7.13
C VAL A 362 -26.83 49.83 5.71
N THR A 363 -27.83 50.49 5.16
CA THR A 363 -28.26 50.26 3.78
C THR A 363 -27.23 50.87 2.81
N PRO A 364 -26.96 50.21 1.67
CA PRO A 364 -26.16 50.81 0.62
C PRO A 364 -26.78 52.15 0.20
N LYS A 365 -25.95 53.18 -0.04
CA LYS A 365 -26.44 54.46 -0.56
C LYS A 365 -27.24 54.18 -1.84
N GLU A 366 -28.50 54.57 -1.84
CA GLU A 366 -29.31 54.55 -3.06
C GLU A 366 -28.55 55.36 -4.12
N ASN A 367 -28.14 54.70 -5.20
CA ASN A 367 -27.71 55.43 -6.37
C ASN A 367 -28.94 56.19 -6.86
N LYS A 368 -28.95 57.51 -6.61
CA LYS A 368 -30.01 58.43 -7.04
C LYS A 368 -30.55 58.00 -8.39
N SER A 369 -31.86 57.75 -8.44
CA SER A 369 -32.54 57.37 -9.67
C SER A 369 -32.21 58.39 -10.77
N PHE A 370 -32.13 57.95 -12.02
CA PHE A 370 -31.90 58.84 -13.16
C PHE A 370 -32.88 60.05 -13.13
N PHE A 371 -34.10 59.83 -12.65
CA PHE A 371 -35.12 60.85 -12.47
C PHE A 371 -34.79 61.89 -11.37
N GLU A 372 -34.15 61.47 -10.27
CA GLU A 372 -33.67 62.39 -9.23
C GLU A 372 -32.45 63.18 -9.68
N LYS A 373 -31.55 62.57 -10.47
CA LYS A 373 -30.43 63.29 -11.11
C LYS A 373 -30.92 64.36 -12.09
N VAL A 374 -31.98 64.06 -12.84
CA VAL A 374 -32.61 65.02 -13.77
C VAL A 374 -33.37 66.11 -13.01
N LYS A 375 -34.06 65.77 -11.91
CA LYS A 375 -34.76 66.75 -11.07
C LYS A 375 -33.77 67.68 -10.34
N ASP A 376 -32.64 67.16 -9.86
CA ASP A 376 -31.56 67.96 -9.27
C ASP A 376 -30.88 68.87 -10.32
N ALA A 377 -30.82 68.44 -11.59
CA ALA A 377 -30.28 69.26 -12.69
C ALA A 377 -31.27 70.32 -13.19
N ILE A 378 -32.58 70.09 -13.08
CA ILE A 378 -33.64 71.01 -13.53
C ILE A 378 -34.10 71.95 -12.41
N GLY A 379 -34.02 71.54 -11.14
CA GLY A 379 -34.43 72.33 -9.97
C GLY A 379 -33.39 73.34 -9.47
N ASN A 380 -32.25 73.48 -10.16
CA ASN A 380 -31.16 74.39 -9.81
C ASN A 380 -31.00 75.54 -10.82
N ASN A 381 -32.07 75.91 -11.53
CA ASN A 381 -32.09 77.04 -12.45
C ASN A 381 -33.25 77.99 -12.16
#